data_AF-A0AAN9Z6C8-F1
#
_entry.id   AF-A0AAN9Z6C8-F1
#
_cell.length_a   1.000
_cell.length_b   1.000
_cell.length_c   1.000
_cell.angle_alpha   90.00
_cell.angle_beta   90.00
_cell.angle_gamma   90.00
#
_symmetry.space_group_name_H-M   'P 1'
#
loop_
_entity.id
_entity.type
_entity.pdbx_description
1 polymer ?
#
loop_
_entity_poly.entity_id
_entity_poly.type
_entity_poly.pdbx_seq_one_letter_code
_entity_poly.pdbx_strand_id
1 'polypeptide(L)'
;MASKGYKCASCSKQIRENSSSLSCVNCKNWFYKKCSDLSDEKFKKIAAESKKKGQTNRRCSGCLSEVSIVESDEDGMDVDVPSSPTNEIFLLKMEQMFEKYLAPFREKVDKIESNIASIKSELSKNTEQNKINTKNYRKLEKS
;
A
#
# COMPACT_ATOMS: atom_id res chain seq x y z
N MET A 1 -43.40 -11.45 -15.63
CA MET A 1 -42.46 -11.37 -14.48
C MET A 1 -41.09 -10.98 -15.02
N ALA A 2 -40.58 -9.79 -14.72
CA ALA A 2 -39.25 -9.39 -15.19
C ALA A 2 -38.20 -10.21 -14.45
N SER A 3 -37.49 -11.11 -15.15
CA SER A 3 -36.30 -11.73 -14.61
C SER A 3 -35.28 -10.62 -14.37
N LYS A 4 -35.02 -10.29 -13.09
CA LYS A 4 -33.97 -9.35 -12.71
C LYS A 4 -32.63 -9.97 -13.08
N GLY A 5 -32.20 -9.75 -14.33
CA GLY A 5 -30.91 -10.21 -14.81
C GLY A 5 -29.77 -9.49 -14.08
N TYR A 6 -28.72 -10.23 -13.72
CA TYR A 6 -27.51 -9.64 -13.16
C TYR A 6 -26.77 -8.83 -14.22
N LYS A 7 -26.14 -7.72 -13.83
CA LYS A 7 -25.26 -6.93 -14.70
C LYS A 7 -23.81 -7.10 -14.27
N CYS A 8 -22.91 -7.11 -15.24
CA CYS A 8 -21.49 -7.10 -14.95
C CYS A 8 -21.10 -5.73 -14.42
N ALA A 9 -20.52 -5.65 -13.22
CA ALA A 9 -20.15 -4.38 -12.61
C ALA A 9 -19.01 -3.64 -13.33
N SER A 10 -18.20 -4.32 -14.14
CA SER A 10 -17.11 -3.71 -14.89
C SER A 10 -17.54 -3.16 -16.26
N CYS A 11 -18.43 -3.83 -16.98
CA CYS A 11 -18.82 -3.42 -18.34
C CYS A 11 -20.30 -3.05 -18.48
N SER A 12 -21.07 -3.09 -17.38
CA SER A 12 -22.51 -2.80 -17.30
C SER A 12 -23.43 -3.65 -18.19
N LYS A 13 -22.89 -4.63 -18.94
CA LYS A 13 -23.66 -5.54 -19.79
C LYS A 13 -24.38 -6.61 -18.97
N GLN A 14 -25.57 -7.00 -19.42
CA GLN A 14 -26.40 -8.01 -18.76
C GLN A 14 -25.80 -9.41 -18.89
N ILE A 15 -25.56 -10.04 -17.76
CA ILE A 15 -25.07 -11.41 -17.63
C ILE A 15 -26.18 -12.35 -18.07
N ARG A 16 -25.90 -13.09 -19.14
CA ARG A 16 -26.81 -14.11 -19.67
C ARG A 16 -26.65 -15.39 -18.86
N GLU A 17 -27.71 -16.17 -18.79
CA GLU A 17 -27.64 -17.54 -18.29
C GLU A 17 -26.57 -18.32 -19.07
N ASN A 18 -25.79 -19.15 -18.39
CA ASN A 18 -24.65 -19.91 -18.93
C ASN A 18 -23.43 -19.10 -19.40
N SER A 19 -23.40 -17.79 -19.21
CA SER A 19 -22.18 -17.02 -19.47
C SER A 19 -21.11 -17.30 -18.41
N SER A 20 -19.83 -17.26 -18.81
CA SER A 20 -18.71 -17.39 -17.87
C SER A 20 -18.61 -16.15 -16.98
N SER A 21 -19.28 -16.19 -15.83
CA SER A 21 -19.30 -15.13 -14.83
C SER A 21 -19.19 -15.66 -13.41
N LEU A 22 -18.66 -14.82 -12.51
CA LEU A 22 -18.55 -15.09 -11.08
C LEU A 22 -18.99 -13.87 -10.28
N SER A 23 -19.61 -14.09 -9.12
CA SER A 23 -19.88 -13.03 -8.14
C SER A 23 -18.68 -12.76 -7.23
N CYS A 24 -18.64 -11.57 -6.63
CA CYS A 24 -17.72 -11.24 -5.55
C CYS A 24 -18.41 -11.57 -4.21
N VAL A 25 -17.69 -12.21 -3.30
CA VAL A 25 -18.22 -12.55 -1.97
C VAL A 25 -18.48 -11.31 -1.10
N ASN A 26 -17.69 -10.24 -1.28
CA ASN A 26 -17.75 -9.02 -0.46
C ASN A 26 -18.86 -8.08 -0.97
N CYS A 27 -18.66 -7.45 -2.13
CA CYS A 27 -19.62 -6.48 -2.68
C CYS A 27 -20.82 -7.09 -3.41
N LYS A 28 -20.94 -8.42 -3.47
CA LYS A 28 -22.02 -9.18 -4.16
C LYS A 28 -22.20 -8.88 -5.66
N ASN A 29 -21.34 -8.05 -6.23
CA ASN A 29 -21.36 -7.71 -7.65
C ASN A 29 -20.90 -8.88 -8.53
N TRP A 30 -21.49 -8.99 -9.72
CA TRP A 30 -21.15 -10.01 -10.70
C TRP A 30 -20.20 -9.49 -11.78
N PHE A 31 -19.33 -10.37 -12.27
CA PHE A 31 -18.32 -10.04 -13.26
C PHE A 31 -18.21 -11.17 -14.29
N TYR A 32 -18.14 -10.81 -15.59
CA TYR A 32 -17.70 -11.77 -16.59
C TYR A 32 -16.23 -12.14 -16.36
N LYS A 33 -15.85 -13.36 -16.76
CA LYS A 33 -14.46 -13.80 -16.84
C LYS A 33 -13.56 -12.77 -17.54
N LYS A 34 -13.96 -12.31 -18.72
CA LYS A 34 -13.22 -11.32 -19.52
C LYS A 34 -13.14 -9.93 -18.88
N CYS A 35 -14.01 -9.65 -17.91
CA CYS A 35 -14.05 -8.38 -17.16
C CYS A 35 -13.48 -8.57 -15.74
N SER A 36 -12.79 -9.68 -15.50
CA SER A 36 -12.12 -9.99 -14.26
C SER A 36 -10.64 -10.15 -14.54
N ASP A 37 -9.80 -9.80 -13.58
CA ASP A 37 -8.35 -9.93 -13.66
C ASP A 37 -7.86 -11.37 -13.45
N LEU A 38 -8.72 -12.36 -13.71
CA LEU A 38 -8.46 -13.78 -13.50
C LEU A 38 -7.99 -14.44 -14.79
N SER A 39 -6.92 -15.22 -14.70
CA SER A 39 -6.56 -16.15 -15.76
C SER A 39 -7.60 -17.26 -15.90
N ASP A 40 -7.63 -17.89 -17.08
CA ASP A 40 -8.52 -18.99 -17.42
C ASP A 40 -8.50 -20.14 -16.40
N GLU A 41 -7.30 -20.53 -15.99
CA GLU A 41 -7.08 -21.60 -15.01
C GLU A 41 -7.65 -21.23 -13.64
N LYS A 42 -7.35 -20.02 -13.15
CA LYS A 42 -7.86 -19.52 -11.87
C LYS A 42 -9.39 -19.43 -11.90
N PHE A 43 -9.95 -18.91 -12.99
CA PHE A 43 -11.40 -18.83 -13.16
C PHE A 43 -12.06 -20.20 -13.09
N LYS A 44 -11.54 -21.20 -13.84
CA LYS A 44 -12.07 -22.57 -13.83
C LYS A 44 -12.01 -23.20 -12.44
N LYS A 45 -10.90 -23.02 -11.72
CA LYS A 45 -10.72 -23.53 -10.35
C LYS A 45 -11.78 -22.95 -9.40
N ILE A 46 -11.93 -21.63 -9.38
CA ILE A 46 -12.91 -20.94 -8.54
C ILE A 46 -14.35 -21.34 -8.91
N ALA A 47 -14.66 -21.45 -10.20
CA ALA A 47 -15.99 -21.87 -10.65
C ALA A 47 -16.30 -23.31 -10.22
N ALA A 48 -15.34 -24.23 -10.31
CA ALA A 48 -15.50 -25.61 -9.86
C ALA A 48 -15.70 -25.70 -8.35
N GLU A 49 -14.93 -24.93 -7.57
CA GLU A 49 -15.10 -24.84 -6.11
C GLU A 49 -16.47 -24.25 -5.74
N SER A 50 -16.91 -23.22 -6.46
CA SER A 50 -18.21 -22.57 -6.23
C SER A 50 -19.38 -23.51 -6.50
N LYS A 51 -19.28 -24.36 -7.54
CA LYS A 51 -20.28 -25.41 -7.81
C LYS A 51 -20.34 -26.46 -6.69
N LYS A 52 -19.19 -26.82 -6.11
CA LYS A 52 -19.13 -27.81 -5.01
C LYS A 52 -19.67 -27.26 -3.69
N LYS A 53 -19.38 -26.00 -3.38
CA LYS A 53 -19.72 -25.38 -2.08
C LYS A 53 -21.01 -24.54 -2.10
N GLY A 54 -21.60 -24.31 -3.28
CA GLY A 54 -22.75 -23.42 -3.46
C GLY A 54 -22.43 -21.92 -3.32
N GLN A 55 -21.19 -21.56 -2.98
CA GLN A 55 -20.75 -20.18 -2.77
C GLN A 55 -19.38 -19.93 -3.39
N THR A 56 -19.16 -18.69 -3.85
CA THR A 56 -17.86 -18.27 -4.34
C THR A 56 -17.04 -17.62 -3.22
N ASN A 57 -15.76 -18.00 -3.12
CA ASN A 57 -14.81 -17.36 -2.22
C ASN A 57 -14.04 -16.22 -2.91
N ARG A 58 -14.44 -15.83 -4.12
CA ARG A 58 -13.72 -14.85 -4.93
C ARG A 58 -14.00 -13.43 -4.42
N ARG A 59 -12.94 -12.66 -4.18
CA ARG A 59 -13.01 -11.20 -4.05
C ARG A 59 -12.63 -10.55 -5.39
N CYS A 60 -13.33 -9.49 -5.78
CA CYS A 60 -12.93 -8.68 -6.95
C CYS A 60 -11.73 -7.79 -6.60
N SER A 61 -11.03 -7.30 -7.62
CA SER A 61 -9.88 -6.41 -7.45
C SER A 61 -10.21 -5.20 -6.59
N GLY A 62 -11.36 -4.55 -6.81
CA GLY A 62 -11.83 -3.43 -5.97
C GLY A 62 -11.88 -3.76 -4.48
N CYS A 63 -12.50 -4.90 -4.11
CA CYS A 63 -12.55 -5.34 -2.71
C CYS A 63 -11.23 -5.91 -2.17
N LEU A 64 -10.24 -6.17 -3.02
CA LEU A 64 -8.89 -6.53 -2.59
C LEU A 64 -8.03 -5.29 -2.34
N SER A 65 -8.32 -4.19 -3.06
CA SER A 65 -7.61 -2.92 -2.93
C SER A 65 -8.19 -1.98 -1.86
N GLU A 66 -9.40 -2.24 -1.36
CA GLU A 66 -9.98 -1.51 -0.24
C GLU A 66 -9.16 -1.76 1.03
N VAL A 67 -8.27 -0.83 1.35
CA VAL A 67 -7.72 -0.66 2.69
C VAL A 67 -8.80 0.02 3.51
N SER A 68 -9.43 -0.71 4.43
CA SER A 68 -10.35 -0.12 5.39
C SER A 68 -9.53 0.76 6.33
N ILE A 69 -9.52 2.08 6.09
CA ILE A 69 -9.15 3.04 7.12
C ILE A 69 -10.33 3.02 8.08
N VAL A 70 -10.17 2.32 9.19
CA VAL A 70 -11.08 2.46 10.32
C VAL A 70 -10.76 3.83 10.90
N GLU A 71 -11.58 4.82 10.59
CA GLU A 71 -11.70 5.98 11.48
C GLU A 71 -12.28 5.41 12.77
N SER A 72 -11.40 5.19 13.75
CA SER A 72 -11.80 4.84 15.10
C SER A 72 -12.50 6.08 15.66
N ASP A 73 -13.79 6.20 15.41
CA ASP A 73 -14.64 7.05 16.21
C ASP A 73 -14.57 6.51 17.64
N GLU A 74 -14.06 7.36 18.53
CA GLU A 74 -13.94 7.10 19.94
C GLU A 74 -15.31 6.74 20.52
N ASP A 75 -15.55 5.45 20.74
CA ASP A 75 -16.36 4.97 21.85
C ASP A 75 -15.94 3.54 22.17
N GLY A 76 -15.31 3.40 23.34
CA GLY A 76 -14.72 2.15 23.81
C GLY A 76 -15.76 1.03 23.90
N MET A 77 -15.63 0.04 23.03
CA MET A 77 -16.05 -1.31 23.31
C MET A 77 -14.84 -2.22 23.08
N ASP A 78 -14.42 -2.91 24.13
CA ASP A 78 -13.49 -4.03 24.08
C ASP A 78 -14.02 -5.07 23.08
N VAL A 79 -13.52 -4.99 21.84
CA VAL A 79 -13.70 -6.07 20.88
C VAL A 79 -12.59 -7.06 21.18
N ASP A 80 -12.95 -8.12 21.89
CA ASP A 80 -12.15 -9.33 22.04
C ASP A 80 -11.90 -9.92 20.64
N VAL A 81 -10.87 -9.41 19.96
CA VAL A 81 -10.39 -9.93 18.69
C VAL A 81 -9.78 -11.29 19.00
N PRO A 82 -10.32 -12.42 18.48
CA PRO A 82 -9.68 -13.70 18.67
C PRO A 82 -8.30 -13.62 18.01
N SER A 83 -7.25 -13.73 18.82
CA SER A 83 -5.86 -13.85 18.42
C SER A 83 -5.69 -15.13 17.59
N SER A 84 -6.08 -15.04 16.33
CA SER A 84 -5.88 -16.10 15.36
C SER A 84 -4.38 -16.16 15.00
N PRO A 85 -3.73 -17.33 15.06
CA PRO A 85 -2.30 -17.49 14.78
C PRO A 85 -1.88 -17.07 13.35
N THR A 86 -2.83 -16.75 12.46
CA THR A 86 -2.56 -16.18 11.13
C THR A 86 -2.19 -14.69 11.14
N ASN A 87 -2.59 -13.93 12.17
CA ASN A 87 -2.33 -12.49 12.21
C ASN A 87 -0.88 -12.16 12.56
N GLU A 88 -0.26 -12.89 13.50
CA GLU A 88 1.15 -12.69 13.87
C GLU A 88 2.10 -13.01 12.71
N ILE A 89 1.87 -14.12 12.00
CA ILE A 89 2.70 -14.50 10.83
C ILE A 89 2.58 -13.45 9.72
N PHE A 90 1.38 -12.87 9.54
CA PHE A 90 1.17 -11.80 8.56
C PHE A 90 1.88 -10.51 8.97
N LEU A 91 1.79 -10.10 10.23
CA LEU A 91 2.46 -8.91 10.77
C LEU A 91 3.98 -9.03 10.67
N LEU A 92 4.55 -10.16 11.08
CA LEU A 92 5.99 -10.43 10.96
C LEU A 92 6.46 -10.36 9.49
N LYS A 93 5.64 -10.84 8.55
CA LYS A 93 5.97 -10.79 7.13
C LYS A 93 5.88 -9.37 6.56
N MET A 94 4.96 -8.54 7.06
CA MET A 94 4.91 -7.13 6.72
C MET A 94 6.12 -6.38 7.29
N GLU A 95 6.48 -6.61 8.55
CA GLU A 95 7.67 -6.02 9.17
C GLU A 95 8.94 -6.36 8.39
N GLN A 96 9.11 -7.63 7.99
CA GLN A 96 10.25 -8.04 7.15
C GLN A 96 10.26 -7.34 5.78
N MET A 97 9.10 -7.11 5.17
CA MET A 97 9.02 -6.35 3.92
C MET A 97 9.37 -4.89 4.15
N PHE A 98 8.81 -4.25 5.18
CA PHE A 98 9.13 -2.88 5.53
C PHE A 98 10.62 -2.71 5.80
N GLU A 99 11.23 -3.58 6.58
CA GLU A 99 12.66 -3.52 6.87
C GLU A 99 13.49 -3.65 5.59
N LYS A 100 13.17 -4.62 4.73
CA LYS A 100 13.87 -4.82 3.44
C LYS A 100 13.78 -3.59 2.53
N TYR A 101 12.63 -2.94 2.47
CA TYR A 101 12.43 -1.80 1.58
C TYR A 101 12.86 -0.46 2.19
N LEU A 102 12.79 -0.30 3.52
CA LEU A 102 13.09 0.95 4.23
C LEU A 102 14.54 1.04 4.71
N ALA A 103 15.21 -0.08 5.00
CA ALA A 103 16.62 -0.06 5.43
C ALA A 103 17.54 0.69 4.46
N PRO A 104 17.43 0.52 3.12
CA PRO A 104 18.23 1.29 2.17
C PRO A 104 17.95 2.81 2.19
N PHE A 105 16.75 3.23 2.62
CA PHE A 105 16.44 4.65 2.79
C PHE A 105 17.05 5.18 4.09
N ARG A 106 17.03 4.38 5.16
CA ARG A 106 17.64 4.75 6.44
C ARG A 106 19.13 5.04 6.30
N GLU A 107 19.87 4.15 5.63
CA GLU A 107 21.30 4.35 5.36
C GLU A 107 21.56 5.62 4.53
N LYS A 108 20.70 5.90 3.54
CA LYS A 108 20.80 7.13 2.74
C LYS A 108 20.53 8.38 3.58
N VAL A 109 19.54 8.35 4.47
CA VAL A 109 19.21 9.45 5.38
C VAL A 109 20.39 9.70 6.32
N ASP A 110 20.91 8.67 6.98
CA ASP A 110 22.05 8.79 7.89
C ASP A 110 23.28 9.39 7.17
N LYS A 111 23.52 8.97 5.92
CA LYS A 111 24.60 9.53 5.09
C LYS A 111 24.37 11.00 4.72
N ILE A 112 23.12 11.37 4.40
CA ILE A 112 22.76 12.77 4.10
C ILE A 112 22.95 13.64 5.35
N GLU A 113 22.51 13.16 6.51
CA GLU A 113 22.67 13.88 7.78
C GLU A 113 24.14 14.09 8.14
N SER A 114 24.97 13.06 7.98
CA SER A 114 26.42 13.15 8.16
C SER A 114 27.06 14.18 7.21
N ASN A 115 26.68 14.16 5.93
CA ASN A 115 27.15 15.14 4.95
C ASN A 115 26.75 16.58 5.32
N ILE A 116 25.49 16.78 5.74
CA ILE A 116 24.99 18.09 6.19
C ILE A 116 25.79 18.60 7.39
N ALA A 117 26.08 17.72 8.36
CA ALA A 117 26.88 18.07 9.52
C ALA A 117 28.31 18.48 9.12
N SER A 118 28.93 17.76 8.18
CA SER A 118 30.26 18.07 7.66
C SER A 118 30.28 19.42 6.94
N ILE A 119 29.33 19.67 6.03
CA ILE A 119 29.18 20.95 5.32
C ILE A 119 29.02 22.11 6.32
N LYS A 120 28.19 21.96 7.35
CA LYS A 120 28.01 23.00 8.38
C LYS A 120 29.32 23.32 9.12
N SER A 121 30.13 22.30 9.41
CA SER A 121 31.43 22.47 10.06
C SER A 121 32.41 23.25 9.16
N GLU A 122 32.51 22.87 7.90
CA GLU A 122 33.38 23.57 6.92
C GLU A 122 32.94 25.02 6.70
N LEU A 123 31.63 25.25 6.60
CA LEU A 123 31.06 26.58 6.40
C LEU A 123 31.35 27.50 7.59
N SER A 124 31.32 26.96 8.82
CA SER A 124 31.73 27.67 10.03
C SER A 124 33.22 28.07 10.00
N LYS A 125 34.11 27.14 9.63
CA LYS A 125 35.55 27.40 9.50
C LYS A 125 35.85 28.47 8.44
N ASN A 126 35.22 28.37 7.27
CA ASN A 126 35.36 29.36 6.20
C ASN A 126 34.84 30.73 6.62
N THR A 127 33.74 30.78 7.37
CA THR A 127 33.20 32.04 7.91
C THR A 127 34.21 32.69 8.86
N GLU A 128 34.84 31.93 9.73
CA GLU A 128 35.84 32.47 10.66
C GLU A 128 37.11 32.94 9.93
N GLN A 129 37.58 32.16 8.95
CA GLN A 129 38.71 32.56 8.10
C GLN A 129 38.42 33.86 7.34
N ASN A 130 37.22 34.03 6.81
CA ASN A 130 36.81 35.26 6.13
C ASN A 130 36.80 36.47 7.07
N LYS A 131 36.38 36.31 8.33
CA LYS A 131 36.48 37.39 9.33
C LYS A 131 37.92 37.80 9.58
N ILE A 132 38.83 36.83 9.71
CA ILE A 132 40.26 37.08 9.91
C ILE A 132 40.85 37.83 8.70
N ASN A 133 40.59 37.33 7.49
CA ASN A 133 41.06 37.96 6.26
C ASN A 133 40.53 39.40 6.12
N THR A 134 39.24 39.63 6.39
CA THR A 134 38.64 40.97 6.37
C THR A 134 39.32 41.92 7.37
N LYS A 135 39.63 41.44 8.58
CA LYS A 135 40.38 42.23 9.57
C LYS A 135 41.79 42.57 9.08
N ASN A 136 42.46 41.65 8.41
CA ASN A 136 43.81 41.86 7.87
C ASN A 136 43.81 42.88 6.72
N TYR A 137 42.86 42.78 5.78
CA TYR A 137 42.72 43.76 4.69
C TYR A 137 42.51 45.18 5.25
N ARG A 138 41.61 45.35 6.24
CA ARG A 138 41.39 46.66 6.89
C ARG A 138 42.61 47.23 7.61
N LYS A 139 43.57 46.40 8.03
CA LYS A 139 44.81 46.86 8.65
C LYS A 139 45.81 47.34 7.61
N LEU A 140 45.89 46.64 6.48
CA LEU A 140 46.76 47.00 5.35
C LEU A 140 46.33 48.33 4.71
N GLU A 141 45.03 48.61 4.59
CA GLU A 141 44.52 49.89 4.07
C GLU A 141 44.81 51.10 4.98
N LYS A 142 45.27 50.87 6.22
CA LYS A 142 45.58 51.92 7.20
C LYS A 142 47.08 52.15 7.42
N SER A 143 47.95 51.37 6.76
CA SER A 143 49.41 51.54 6.77
C SER A 143 49.87 52.20 5.48
#